data_AF-A0A7Y2RBV2-F1
#
_entry.id   AF-A0A7Y2RBV2-F1
#
_cell.length_a   1.000
_cell.length_b   1.000
_cell.length_c   1.000
_cell.angle_alpha   90.00
_cell.angle_beta   90.00
_cell.angle_gamma   90.00
#
_symmetry.space_group_name_H-M   'P 1'
#
loop_
_entity.id
_entity.type
_entity.pdbx_description
1 polymer ?
#
loop_
_entity_poly.entity_id
_entity_poly.type
_entity_poly.pdbx_seq_one_letter_code
_entity_poly.pdbx_strand_id
1 'polypeptide(L)'
;MPNAPIPATAEGMPKFNRAAIMTLAWKLYRRDWANARPVSAEARRKSFSRCLKSAWMTAKFEADEARKSIKQRAADRVEELTRELMRIDARPWKMTTVADRRAIQAEIHALCITTLQ
;
A
#
# COMPACT_ATOMS: atom_id res chain seq x y z
N MET A 1 -1.23 39.02 16.93
CA MET A 1 -0.19 38.19 16.31
C MET A 1 -0.40 38.23 14.79
N PRO A 2 0.61 38.59 13.98
CA PRO A 2 0.44 38.59 12.53
C PRO A 2 0.53 37.15 12.01
N ASN A 3 -0.56 36.67 11.39
CA ASN A 3 -0.58 35.40 10.66
C ASN A 3 0.18 35.59 9.35
N ALA A 4 1.44 35.14 9.31
CA ALA A 4 2.18 35.07 8.05
C ALA A 4 1.47 34.07 7.11
N PRO A 5 1.12 34.44 5.87
CA PRO A 5 0.56 33.51 4.91
C PRO A 5 1.64 32.50 4.52
N ILE A 6 1.39 31.22 4.83
CA ILE A 6 2.28 30.12 4.46
C ILE A 6 2.28 30.03 2.92
N PRO A 7 3.43 30.12 2.24
CA PRO A 7 3.49 30.01 0.78
C PRO A 7 3.01 28.63 0.34
N ALA A 8 1.91 28.60 -0.42
CA ALA A 8 1.16 27.41 -0.80
C ALA A 8 1.74 26.67 -2.02
N THR A 9 3.06 26.60 -2.14
CA THR A 9 3.72 25.89 -3.24
C THR A 9 4.90 25.10 -2.70
N ALA A 10 4.61 23.94 -2.10
CA ALA A 10 5.64 22.94 -1.84
C ALA A 10 5.92 22.19 -3.14
N GLU A 11 6.97 22.58 -3.86
CA GLU A 11 7.42 22.00 -5.14
C GLU A 11 7.77 20.50 -5.08
N GLY A 12 7.58 19.85 -3.92
CA GLY A 12 7.80 18.42 -3.72
C GLY A 12 6.60 17.63 -3.18
N MET A 13 5.41 18.24 -3.01
CA MET A 13 4.23 17.48 -2.55
C MET A 13 3.51 16.77 -3.71
N PRO A 14 3.22 15.45 -3.62
CA PRO A 14 2.47 14.73 -4.64
C PRO A 14 1.12 15.41 -4.90
N LYS A 15 0.87 15.76 -6.17
CA LYS A 15 -0.43 16.31 -6.56
C LYS A 15 -1.44 15.17 -6.68
N PHE A 16 -2.28 15.02 -5.67
CA PHE A 16 -3.32 13.99 -5.67
C PHE A 16 -4.47 14.31 -6.64
N ASN A 17 -4.86 13.34 -7.46
CA ASN A 17 -6.05 13.45 -8.29
C ASN A 17 -7.32 13.27 -7.43
N ARG A 18 -7.91 14.40 -7.01
CA ARG A 18 -9.13 14.42 -6.18
C ARG A 18 -10.31 13.66 -6.81
N ALA A 19 -10.46 13.73 -8.13
CA ALA A 19 -11.54 13.03 -8.83
C ALA A 19 -11.36 11.50 -8.76
N ALA A 20 -10.13 11.02 -8.91
CA ALA A 20 -9.81 9.60 -8.74
C ALA A 20 -10.08 9.13 -7.30
N ILE A 21 -9.66 9.91 -6.29
CA ILE A 21 -9.93 9.61 -4.88
C ILE A 21 -11.43 9.53 -4.60
N MET A 22 -12.21 10.49 -5.09
CA MET A 22 -13.67 10.48 -4.96
C MET A 22 -14.30 9.28 -5.66
N THR A 23 -13.81 8.93 -6.85
CA THR A 23 -14.28 7.75 -7.60
C THR A 23 -14.03 6.46 -6.80
N LEU A 24 -12.84 6.31 -6.22
CA LEU A 24 -12.50 5.18 -5.36
C LEU A 24 -13.38 5.15 -4.10
N ALA A 25 -13.56 6.28 -3.43
CA ALA A 25 -14.42 6.38 -2.25
C ALA A 25 -15.87 5.94 -2.57
N TRP A 26 -16.42 6.38 -3.70
CA TRP A 26 -17.75 5.94 -4.16
C TRP A 26 -17.79 4.46 -4.54
N LYS A 27 -16.72 3.92 -5.14
CA LYS A 27 -16.62 2.49 -5.45
C LYS A 27 -16.65 1.65 -4.17
N LEU A 28 -15.87 2.03 -3.16
CA LEU A 28 -15.84 1.37 -1.85
C LEU A 28 -17.21 1.45 -1.16
N TYR A 29 -17.81 2.65 -1.13
CA TYR A 29 -19.12 2.85 -0.53
C TYR A 29 -20.21 2.01 -1.20
N ARG A 30 -20.21 1.95 -2.54
CA ARG A 30 -21.18 1.12 -3.26
C ARG A 30 -20.94 -0.37 -3.04
N ARG A 31 -19.68 -0.83 -3.00
CA ARG A 31 -19.35 -2.23 -2.74
C ARG A 31 -19.85 -2.68 -1.37
N ASP A 32 -19.56 -1.90 -0.34
CA ASP A 32 -19.82 -2.31 1.05
C ASP A 32 -21.30 -2.11 1.46
N TRP A 33 -22.03 -1.20 0.79
CA TRP A 33 -23.43 -0.87 1.13
C TRP A 33 -24.44 -1.10 -0.01
N ALA A 34 -24.09 -1.86 -1.05
CA ALA A 34 -25.02 -2.22 -2.13
C ALA A 34 -26.35 -2.81 -1.60
N ASN A 35 -26.26 -3.68 -0.58
CA ASN A 35 -27.40 -4.43 -0.04
C ASN A 35 -27.77 -4.05 1.40
N ALA A 36 -27.05 -3.11 2.03
CA ALA A 36 -27.18 -2.78 3.45
C ALA A 36 -27.18 -1.27 3.72
N ARG A 37 -27.75 -0.48 2.80
CA ARG A 37 -27.63 0.98 2.83
C ARG A 37 -28.19 1.55 4.15
N PRO A 38 -27.45 2.42 4.86
CA PRO A 38 -27.94 3.01 6.10
C PRO A 38 -29.17 3.87 5.84
N VAL A 39 -30.18 3.76 6.71
CA VAL A 39 -31.48 4.43 6.57
C VAL A 39 -31.34 5.94 6.82
N SER A 40 -30.55 6.36 7.82
CA SER A 40 -30.40 7.77 8.17
C SER A 40 -29.33 8.49 7.33
N ALA A 41 -29.58 9.77 7.03
CA ALA A 41 -28.63 10.60 6.30
C ALA A 41 -27.28 10.72 7.02
N GLU A 42 -27.28 10.78 8.35
CA GLU A 42 -26.08 10.85 9.17
C GLU A 42 -25.24 9.57 9.09
N ALA A 43 -25.88 8.40 9.18
CA ALA A 43 -25.19 7.12 9.05
C ALA A 43 -24.57 6.95 7.66
N ARG A 44 -25.25 7.44 6.61
CA ARG A 44 -24.69 7.48 5.25
C ARG A 44 -23.44 8.39 5.18
N ARG A 45 -23.49 9.59 5.76
CA ARG A 45 -22.33 10.51 5.81
C ARG A 45 -21.15 9.91 6.57
N LYS A 46 -21.39 9.28 7.73
CA LYS A 46 -20.35 8.60 8.53
C LYS A 46 -19.73 7.41 7.76
N SER A 47 -20.55 6.63 7.10
CA SER A 47 -20.09 5.48 6.29
C SER A 47 -19.26 5.94 5.09
N PHE A 48 -19.73 6.97 4.40
CA PHE A 48 -18.99 7.55 3.28
C PHE A 48 -17.68 8.21 3.73
N SER A 49 -17.66 8.90 4.87
CA SER A 49 -16.42 9.51 5.36
C SER A 49 -15.35 8.47 5.70
N ARG A 50 -15.74 7.28 6.18
CA ARG A 50 -14.83 6.13 6.33
C ARG A 50 -14.24 5.71 4.97
N CYS A 51 -15.07 5.57 3.94
CA CYS A 51 -14.61 5.22 2.59
C CYS A 51 -13.65 6.27 2.02
N LEU A 52 -13.95 7.54 2.24
CA LEU A 52 -13.11 8.65 1.79
C LEU A 52 -11.75 8.64 2.49
N LYS A 53 -11.71 8.36 3.80
CA LYS A 53 -10.43 8.18 4.53
C LYS A 53 -9.62 7.01 3.97
N SER A 54 -10.25 5.87 3.70
CA SER A 54 -9.58 4.73 3.08
C SER A 54 -9.03 5.07 1.69
N ALA A 55 -9.82 5.74 0.85
CA ALA A 55 -9.36 6.16 -0.48
C ALA A 55 -8.18 7.14 -0.42
N TRP A 56 -8.18 8.06 0.54
CA TRP A 56 -7.03 8.95 0.80
C TRP A 56 -5.79 8.18 1.26
N MET A 57 -5.94 7.19 2.13
CA MET A 57 -4.83 6.34 2.56
C MET A 57 -4.23 5.56 1.38
N THR A 58 -5.07 4.98 0.52
CA THR A 58 -4.63 4.30 -0.70
C THR A 58 -3.87 5.24 -1.63
N ALA A 59 -4.41 6.43 -1.91
CA ALA A 59 -3.74 7.39 -2.79
C ALA A 59 -2.38 7.85 -2.25
N LYS A 60 -2.27 8.06 -0.94
CA LYS A 60 -1.00 8.39 -0.28
C LYS A 60 -0.01 7.24 -0.39
N PHE A 61 -0.45 6.02 -0.11
CA PHE A 61 0.37 4.82 -0.27
C PHE A 61 0.88 4.68 -1.71
N GLU A 62 0.01 4.81 -2.71
CA GLU A 62 0.41 4.76 -4.13
C GLU A 62 1.42 5.86 -4.49
N ALA A 63 1.26 7.07 -3.96
CA ALA A 63 2.21 8.15 -4.17
C ALA A 63 3.58 7.86 -3.53
N ASP A 64 3.59 7.25 -2.34
CA ASP A 64 4.82 6.82 -1.68
C ASP A 64 5.48 5.65 -2.43
N GLU A 65 4.72 4.65 -2.89
CA GLU A 65 5.22 3.54 -3.72
C GLU A 65 5.81 4.04 -5.06
N ALA A 66 5.16 5.01 -5.68
CA ALA A 66 5.65 5.62 -6.91
C ALA A 66 6.99 6.34 -6.71
N ARG A 67 7.21 6.93 -5.52
CA ARG A 67 8.45 7.61 -5.15
C ARG A 67 9.59 6.66 -4.78
N LYS A 68 9.30 5.39 -4.45
CA LYS A 68 10.34 4.42 -4.09
C LYS A 68 11.37 4.27 -5.21
N SER A 69 12.63 4.37 -4.85
CA SER A 69 13.72 4.05 -5.76
C SER A 69 13.77 2.55 -6.05
N ILE A 70 14.45 2.16 -7.13
CA ILE A 70 14.66 0.74 -7.48
C ILE A 70 15.30 0.00 -6.30
N LYS A 71 16.25 0.63 -5.60
CA LYS A 71 16.91 0.06 -4.42
C LYS A 71 15.95 -0.13 -3.25
N GLN A 72 15.06 0.82 -3.00
CA GLN A 72 14.04 0.68 -1.95
C GLN A 72 13.04 -0.42 -2.27
N ARG A 73 12.56 -0.52 -3.52
CA ARG A 73 11.67 -1.60 -3.95
C ARG A 73 12.32 -2.97 -3.83
N ALA A 74 13.60 -3.08 -4.19
CA ALA A 74 14.34 -4.33 -4.04
C ALA A 74 14.54 -4.70 -2.56
N ALA A 75 14.82 -3.73 -1.68
CA ALA A 75 14.90 -3.95 -0.24
C ALA A 75 13.57 -4.47 0.33
N ASP A 76 12.44 -3.86 -0.04
CA ASP A 76 11.10 -4.32 0.36
C ASP A 76 10.83 -5.76 -0.11
N ARG A 77 11.24 -6.09 -1.33
CA ARG A 77 11.09 -7.44 -1.89
C ARG A 77 11.97 -8.46 -1.16
N VAL A 78 13.20 -8.09 -0.79
CA VAL A 78 14.07 -8.95 0.03
C VAL A 78 13.48 -9.19 1.42
N GLU A 79 12.88 -8.17 2.05
CA GLU A 79 12.17 -8.36 3.32
C GLU A 79 10.98 -9.31 3.19
N GLU A 80 10.18 -9.18 2.13
CA GLU A 80 9.06 -10.07 1.84
C GLU A 80 9.51 -11.52 1.67
N LEU A 81 10.51 -11.75 0.81
CA LEU A 81 11.10 -13.08 0.59
C LEU A 81 11.70 -13.66 1.87
N THR A 82 12.26 -12.83 2.74
CA THR A 82 12.77 -13.26 4.05
C THR A 82 11.64 -13.73 4.96
N ARG A 83 10.51 -13.02 4.99
CA ARG A 83 9.31 -13.45 5.74
C ARG A 83 8.74 -14.76 5.17
N GLU A 84 8.76 -14.93 3.85
CA GLU A 84 8.36 -16.19 3.22
C GLU A 84 9.29 -17.32 3.62
N LEU A 85 10.61 -17.10 3.62
CA LEU A 85 11.59 -18.09 4.09
C LEU A 85 11.29 -18.54 5.52
N MET A 86 10.97 -17.61 6.42
CA MET A 86 10.57 -17.92 7.80
C MET A 86 9.29 -18.79 7.85
N ARG A 87 8.30 -18.54 6.98
CA ARG A 87 7.09 -19.37 6.88
C ARG A 87 7.40 -20.77 6.37
N ILE A 88 8.32 -20.88 5.40
CA ILE A 88 8.78 -22.16 4.87
C ILE A 88 9.49 -22.96 5.95
N ASP A 89 10.37 -22.31 6.72
CA ASP A 89 11.11 -22.91 7.82
C ASP A 89 10.19 -23.33 8.97
N ALA A 90 9.05 -22.67 9.15
CA ALA A 90 8.02 -23.04 10.12
C ALA A 90 7.11 -24.20 9.67
N ARG A 91 7.28 -24.78 8.48
CA ARG A 91 6.39 -25.87 8.01
C ARG A 91 6.56 -27.16 8.82
N PRO A 92 5.49 -27.97 8.96
CA PRO A 92 5.52 -29.21 9.71
C PRO A 92 6.58 -30.19 9.20
N TRP A 93 7.12 -31.00 10.12
CA TRP A 93 7.99 -32.10 9.78
C TRP A 93 7.34 -33.03 8.74
N LYS A 94 8.14 -33.53 7.79
CA LYS A 94 7.76 -34.36 6.61
C LYS A 94 7.32 -33.61 5.35
N MET A 95 7.25 -32.27 5.34
CA MET A 95 7.18 -31.51 4.08
C MET A 95 8.58 -31.21 3.56
N THR A 96 8.88 -31.59 2.32
CA THR A 96 10.12 -31.20 1.65
C THR A 96 10.04 -29.73 1.26
N THR A 97 10.90 -28.91 1.86
CA THR A 97 10.95 -27.45 1.63
C THR A 97 12.19 -26.99 0.88
N VAL A 98 13.09 -27.91 0.55
CA VAL A 98 14.44 -27.63 0.00
C VAL A 98 14.36 -26.89 -1.34
N ALA A 99 13.47 -27.29 -2.24
CA ALA A 99 13.31 -26.65 -3.55
C ALA A 99 12.79 -25.21 -3.39
N ASP A 100 11.72 -25.02 -2.63
CA ASP A 100 11.13 -23.71 -2.35
C ASP A 100 12.14 -22.77 -1.67
N ARG A 101 12.88 -23.28 -0.68
CA ARG A 101 13.93 -22.54 0.02
C ARG A 101 15.02 -22.06 -0.95
N ARG A 102 15.49 -22.94 -1.86
CA ARG A 102 16.51 -22.61 -2.86
C ARG A 102 16.00 -21.57 -3.86
N ALA A 103 14.74 -21.68 -4.30
CA ALA A 103 14.14 -20.71 -5.21
C ALA A 103 14.11 -19.30 -4.60
N ILE A 104 13.63 -19.17 -3.36
CA ILE A 104 13.59 -17.89 -2.64
C ILE A 104 14.99 -17.32 -2.42
N GLN A 105 15.96 -18.15 -2.02
CA GLN A 105 17.35 -17.71 -1.84
C GLN A 105 18.00 -17.23 -3.14
N ALA A 106 17.71 -17.89 -4.27
CA ALA A 106 18.20 -17.46 -5.58
C ALA A 106 17.61 -16.10 -6.00
N GLU A 107 16.33 -15.86 -5.72
CA GLU A 107 15.66 -14.58 -6.01
C GLU A 107 16.26 -13.44 -5.16
N ILE A 108 16.48 -13.67 -3.85
CA ILE A 108 17.15 -12.70 -2.97
C ILE A 108 18.55 -12.36 -3.52
N HIS A 109 19.33 -13.36 -3.91
CA HIS A 109 20.67 -13.15 -4.43
C HIS A 109 20.68 -12.32 -5.72
N ALA A 110 19.73 -12.59 -6.64
CA ALA A 110 19.58 -11.81 -7.87
C ALA A 110 19.22 -10.33 -7.59
N LEU A 111 18.36 -10.07 -6.60
CA LEU A 111 17.96 -8.73 -6.20
C LEU A 111 19.11 -7.96 -5.53
N CYS A 112 19.95 -8.64 -4.75
CA CYS A 112 21.12 -8.02 -4.12
C CYS A 112 22.20 -7.64 -5.15
N ILE A 113 22.45 -8.48 -6.17
CA ILE A 113 23.43 -8.18 -7.21
C ILE A 113 22.98 -6.99 -8.06
N THR A 114 21.72 -6.97 -8.47
CA THR A 114 21.18 -5.95 -9.39
C THR A 114 21.02 -4.56 -8.76
N THR A 115 21.12 -4.43 -7.43
CA THR A 115 20.97 -3.16 -6.72
C THR A 115 22.28 -2.55 -6.22
N LEU A 116 23.36 -3.34 -6.25
CA LEU A 116 24.72 -2.93 -5.90
C LEU A 116 25.56 -2.46 -7.10
N GLN A 117 25.15 -2.77 -8.33
CA GLN A 117 25.68 -2.19 -9.57
C GLN A 117 25.05 -0.81 -9.84
#